data_AF-A0AA46NIM4-F1
#
_entry.id   AF-A0AA46NIM4-F1
#
_cell.length_a   1.000
_cell.length_b   1.000
_cell.length_c   1.000
_cell.angle_alpha   90.00
_cell.angle_beta   90.00
_cell.angle_gamma   90.00
#
_symmetry.space_group_name_H-M   'P 1'
#
loop_
_entity.id
_entity.type
_entity.pdbx_description
1 polymer ?
#
loop_
_entity_poly.entity_id
_entity_poly.type
_entity_poly.pdbx_seq_one_letter_code
_entity_poly.pdbx_strand_id
1 'polypeptide(L)'
;MKCANLIGQNLKSIGESPSTYHGINIPGENKKLLTSNGVYQYDNLVVLKKSQKPAVLIEIGVIANPEEANRLSNQKVIWKISENIAQSIQQCLNQ
;
A
#
# COMPACT_ATOMS: atom_id res chain seq x y z
N MET A 1 -2.24 3.18 12.77
CA MET A 1 -3.13 3.36 11.59
C MET A 1 -2.99 4.72 10.90
N LYS A 2 -2.82 5.85 11.63
CA LYS A 2 -2.73 7.19 11.02
C LYS A 2 -1.73 7.28 9.86
N CYS A 3 -0.50 6.77 10.07
CA CYS A 3 0.55 6.73 9.05
C CYS A 3 0.12 6.00 7.76
N ALA A 4 -0.38 4.77 7.90
CA ALA A 4 -0.82 3.95 6.76
C ALA A 4 -1.96 4.63 5.99
N ASN A 5 -2.91 5.25 6.70
CA ASN A 5 -4.01 5.97 6.06
C ASN A 5 -3.54 7.23 5.31
N LEU A 6 -2.59 7.97 5.87
CA LEU A 6 -1.99 9.16 5.23
C LEU A 6 -1.23 8.78 3.96
N ILE A 7 -0.42 7.71 4.01
CA ILE A 7 0.28 7.19 2.83
C ILE A 7 -0.73 6.85 1.72
N GLY A 8 -1.80 6.10 2.03
CA GLY A 8 -2.82 5.77 1.05
C GLY A 8 -3.55 7.00 0.49
N GLN A 9 -3.82 8.02 1.32
CA GLN A 9 -4.41 9.28 0.88
C GLN A 9 -3.49 10.03 -0.09
N ASN A 10 -2.20 10.11 0.21
CA ASN A 10 -1.23 10.82 -0.62
C ASN A 10 -0.96 10.08 -1.94
N LEU A 11 -0.94 8.74 -1.93
CA LEU A 11 -0.88 7.95 -3.16
C LEU A 11 -2.08 8.24 -4.09
N LYS A 12 -3.28 8.40 -3.54
CA LYS A 12 -4.45 8.83 -4.32
C LYS A 12 -4.28 10.21 -4.95
N SER A 13 -3.66 11.16 -4.25
CA SER A 13 -3.42 12.50 -4.79
C SER A 13 -2.47 12.52 -6.00
N ILE A 14 -1.65 11.48 -6.17
CA ILE A 14 -0.77 11.32 -7.35
C ILE A 14 -1.37 10.41 -8.44
N GLY A 15 -2.63 10.00 -8.30
CA GLY A 15 -3.37 9.23 -9.30
C GLY A 15 -3.33 7.71 -9.11
N GLU A 16 -2.76 7.20 -8.00
CA GLU A 16 -2.89 5.79 -7.66
C GLU A 16 -4.30 5.49 -7.10
N SER A 17 -4.72 4.23 -7.17
CA SER A 17 -6.04 3.80 -6.67
C SER A 17 -5.89 2.61 -5.71
N PRO A 18 -6.66 2.57 -4.60
CA PRO A 18 -6.69 1.40 -3.73
C PRO A 18 -7.10 0.14 -4.50
N SER A 19 -6.29 -0.91 -4.39
CA SER A 19 -6.65 -2.22 -4.96
C SER A 19 -7.79 -2.87 -4.17
N THR A 20 -8.72 -3.50 -4.90
CA THR A 20 -9.78 -4.35 -4.33
C THR A 20 -9.41 -5.83 -4.31
N TYR A 21 -8.22 -6.18 -4.81
CA TYR A 21 -7.79 -7.57 -5.03
C TYR A 21 -7.86 -8.43 -3.77
N HIS A 22 -7.42 -7.90 -2.62
CA HIS A 22 -7.46 -8.64 -1.37
C HIS A 22 -8.86 -8.82 -0.78
N GLY A 23 -9.86 -8.10 -1.28
CA GLY A 23 -11.25 -8.27 -0.86
C GLY A 23 -11.95 -9.48 -1.52
N ILE A 24 -11.28 -10.17 -2.44
CA ILE A 24 -11.86 -11.30 -3.18
C ILE A 24 -12.00 -12.51 -2.24
N ASN A 25 -13.13 -13.22 -2.35
CA ASN A 25 -13.42 -14.41 -1.54
C ASN A 25 -12.72 -15.67 -2.07
N ILE A 26 -11.41 -15.77 -1.86
CA ILE A 26 -10.58 -16.94 -2.20
C ILE A 26 -9.61 -17.29 -1.05
N PRO A 27 -9.11 -18.54 -0.97
CA PRO A 27 -8.14 -18.93 0.05
C PRO A 27 -6.90 -18.03 0.04
N GLY A 28 -6.53 -17.50 1.21
CA GLY A 28 -5.40 -16.57 1.36
C GLY A 28 -5.74 -15.09 1.16
N GLU A 29 -6.95 -14.78 0.68
CA GLU A 29 -7.46 -13.41 0.53
C GLU A 29 -8.65 -13.16 1.47
N ASN A 30 -9.64 -12.37 1.05
CA ASN A 30 -10.75 -11.87 1.87
C ASN A 30 -10.28 -11.05 3.08
N LYS A 31 -9.25 -10.23 2.86
CA LYS A 31 -8.70 -9.34 3.89
C LYS A 31 -9.70 -8.21 4.17
N LYS A 32 -9.86 -7.88 5.45
CA LYS A 32 -10.73 -6.78 5.89
C LYS A 32 -10.14 -5.43 5.48
N LEU A 33 -10.86 -4.67 4.66
CA LEU A 33 -10.54 -3.27 4.37
C LEU A 33 -10.83 -2.40 5.61
N LEU A 34 -9.83 -1.68 6.08
CA LEU A 34 -9.90 -0.82 7.27
C LEU A 34 -10.17 0.65 6.91
N THR A 35 -9.75 1.10 5.72
CA THR A 35 -9.98 2.48 5.27
C THR A 35 -10.27 2.55 3.77
N SER A 36 -11.00 3.57 3.32
CA SER A 36 -11.24 3.85 1.90
C SER A 36 -9.99 4.30 1.12
N ASN A 37 -8.84 4.37 1.80
CA ASN A 37 -7.54 4.67 1.20
C ASN A 37 -6.68 3.40 1.01
N GLY A 38 -7.26 2.20 1.12
CA GLY A 38 -6.58 0.95 0.76
C GLY A 38 -5.78 0.29 1.88
N VAL A 39 -6.07 0.59 3.14
CA VAL A 39 -5.42 -0.09 4.27
C VAL A 39 -6.18 -1.38 4.57
N TYR A 40 -5.51 -2.52 4.44
CA TYR A 40 -6.07 -3.84 4.78
C TYR A 40 -5.50 -4.36 6.10
N GLN A 41 -6.33 -5.10 6.85
CA GLN A 41 -5.86 -5.87 8.00
C GLN A 41 -5.26 -7.19 7.53
N TYR A 42 -4.03 -7.50 7.99
CA TYR A 42 -3.43 -8.81 7.77
C TYR A 42 -2.43 -9.17 8.88
N ASP A 43 -2.81 -10.12 9.72
CA ASP A 43 -2.08 -10.44 10.96
C ASP A 43 -1.05 -11.59 10.80
N ASN A 44 -1.05 -12.25 9.63
CA ASN A 44 -0.21 -13.43 9.37
C ASN A 44 1.10 -13.11 8.65
N LEU A 45 1.38 -11.83 8.38
CA LEU A 45 2.66 -11.42 7.81
C LEU A 45 3.74 -11.43 8.90
N VAL A 46 4.55 -12.49 8.93
CA VAL A 46 5.54 -12.76 10.00
C VAL A 46 6.46 -11.57 10.26
N VAL A 47 6.88 -10.85 9.21
CA VAL A 47 7.77 -9.68 9.33
C VAL A 47 7.10 -8.53 10.10
N LEU A 48 5.81 -8.26 9.85
CA LEU A 48 5.08 -7.22 10.60
C LEU A 48 4.69 -7.71 11.99
N LYS A 49 4.23 -8.96 12.11
CA LYS A 49 3.81 -9.57 13.38
C LYS A 49 4.94 -9.58 14.44
N LYS A 50 6.19 -9.72 14.00
CA LYS A 50 7.36 -9.76 14.90
C LYS A 50 8.06 -8.40 15.06
N SER A 51 7.57 -7.35 14.41
CA SER A 51 8.21 -6.03 14.47
C SER A 51 8.05 -5.40 15.86
N GLN A 52 9.14 -4.98 16.48
CA GLN A 52 9.14 -4.19 17.72
C GLN A 52 9.00 -2.68 17.48
N LYS A 53 8.98 -2.26 16.21
CA LYS A 53 8.80 -0.88 15.77
C LYS A 53 7.52 -0.74 14.94
N PRO A 54 6.91 0.45 14.87
CA PRO A 54 5.85 0.70 13.90
C PRO A 54 6.34 0.34 12.49
N ALA A 55 5.59 -0.50 11.79
CA ALA A 55 5.93 -0.97 10.46
C ALA A 55 4.68 -1.03 9.57
N VAL A 56 4.87 -0.79 8.28
CA VAL A 56 3.84 -0.92 7.25
C VAL A 56 4.43 -1.70 6.08
N LEU A 57 3.62 -2.55 5.46
CA LEU A 57 3.91 -3.13 4.14
C LEU A 57 3.04 -2.41 3.12
N ILE A 58 3.64 -2.02 1.99
CA ILE A 58 2.95 -1.33 0.91
C ILE A 58 3.03 -2.20 -0.33
N GLU A 59 1.88 -2.58 -0.88
CA GLU A 59 1.76 -3.22 -2.18
C GLU A 59 1.40 -2.14 -3.20
N ILE A 60 2.32 -1.82 -4.11
CA ILE A 60 2.16 -0.72 -5.08
C ILE A 60 1.42 -1.12 -6.37
N GLY A 61 0.99 -2.38 -6.45
CA GLY A 61 0.15 -2.91 -7.52
C GLY A 61 0.12 -4.44 -7.55
N VAL A 62 -0.62 -4.99 -8.51
CA VAL A 62 -0.89 -6.40 -8.72
C VAL A 62 -0.14 -6.87 -9.96
N ILE A 63 1.03 -7.49 -9.79
CA ILE A 63 1.88 -7.91 -10.94
C ILE A 63 1.23 -8.99 -11.83
N ALA A 64 0.22 -9.70 -11.31
CA ALA A 64 -0.59 -10.63 -12.10
C ALA A 64 -1.53 -9.93 -13.09
N ASN A 65 -1.81 -8.63 -12.90
CA ASN A 65 -2.49 -7.79 -13.87
C ASN A 65 -1.47 -7.29 -14.91
N PRO A 66 -1.56 -7.68 -16.20
CA PRO A 66 -0.58 -7.30 -17.21
C PRO A 66 -0.44 -5.78 -17.41
N GLU A 67 -1.53 -5.03 -17.28
CA GLU A 67 -1.50 -3.57 -17.41
C GLU A 67 -0.70 -2.93 -16.28
N GLU A 68 -0.90 -3.40 -15.06
CA GLU A 68 -0.13 -2.94 -13.89
C GLU A 68 1.32 -3.40 -13.96
N ALA A 69 1.60 -4.63 -14.38
CA ALA A 69 2.96 -5.12 -14.57
C ALA A 69 3.73 -4.27 -15.59
N ASN A 70 3.11 -3.96 -16.74
CA ASN A 70 3.70 -3.08 -17.74
C ASN A 70 3.91 -1.66 -17.21
N ARG A 71 2.91 -1.10 -16.50
CA ARG A 71 3.02 0.24 -15.88
C ARG A 71 4.15 0.30 -14.85
N LEU A 72 4.25 -0.70 -13.98
CA LEU A 72 5.27 -0.78 -12.92
C LEU A 72 6.66 -1.14 -13.45
N SER A 73 6.79 -1.59 -14.69
CA SER A 73 8.08 -1.71 -15.38
C SER A 73 8.70 -0.35 -15.75
N ASN A 74 7.89 0.72 -15.75
CA ASN A 74 8.35 2.06 -16.07
C ASN A 74 9.02 2.72 -14.85
N GLN A 75 10.32 2.99 -14.97
CA GLN A 75 11.12 3.61 -13.92
C GLN A 75 10.56 4.96 -13.43
N LYS A 76 9.94 5.77 -14.32
CA LYS A 76 9.32 7.04 -13.92
C LYS A 76 8.12 6.84 -12.99
N VAL A 77 7.34 5.78 -13.22
CA VAL A 77 6.21 5.41 -12.36
C VAL A 77 6.73 5.00 -10.98
N ILE A 78 7.73 4.12 -10.94
CA ILE A 78 8.34 3.66 -9.68
C ILE A 78 8.92 4.84 -8.89
N TRP A 79 9.63 5.77 -9.54
CA TRP A 79 10.16 6.96 -8.87
C TRP A 79 9.07 7.86 -8.29
N LYS A 80 7.99 8.12 -9.06
CA LYS A 80 6.88 8.94 -8.60
C LYS A 80 6.21 8.35 -7.35
N ILE A 81 5.98 7.04 -7.35
CA ILE A 81 5.37 6.33 -6.22
C ILE A 81 6.32 6.32 -5.01
N SER A 82 7.59 5.99 -5.22
CA SER A 82 8.56 5.88 -4.12
C SER A 82 8.83 7.23 -3.44
N GLU A 83 8.93 8.31 -4.21
CA GLU A 83 9.10 9.66 -3.70
C GLU A 83 7.89 10.09 -2.85
N ASN A 84 6.67 9.82 -3.33
CA ASN A 84 5.46 10.13 -2.58
C ASN A 84 5.34 9.32 -1.27
N ILE A 85 5.75 8.04 -1.28
CA ILE A 85 5.82 7.22 -0.07
C ILE A 85 6.81 7.82 0.93
N ALA A 86 8.02 8.18 0.49
CA ALA A 86 9.03 8.76 1.36
C ALA A 86 8.56 10.09 1.99
N GLN A 87 7.95 10.97 1.20
CA GLN A 87 7.37 12.22 1.68
C GLN A 87 6.24 11.97 2.69
N SER A 88 5.36 11.01 2.42
CA SER A 88 4.26 10.65 3.31
C SER A 88 4.73 10.10 4.65
N ILE A 89 5.82 9.31 4.65
CA ILE A 89 6.46 8.83 5.87
C ILE A 89 7.01 10.01 6.68
N GLN A 90 7.75 10.94 6.05
CA GLN A 90 8.25 12.13 6.73
C GLN A 90 7.12 12.97 7.32
N GLN A 91 6.04 13.20 6.55
CA GLN A 91 4.88 13.94 7.00
C GLN A 91 4.21 13.27 8.20
N CYS A 92 4.07 11.95 8.18
CA CYS A 92 3.52 11.17 9.28
C CYS A 92 4.37 11.24 10.56
N LEU A 93 5.70 11.24 10.43
CA LEU A 93 6.61 11.29 11.58
C LEU A 93 6.68 12.67 12.25
N ASN A 94 6.29 13.73 11.51
CA ASN A 94 6.31 15.11 11.97
C ASN A 94 4.93 15.61 12.47
N GLN A 95 3.95 14.71 12.65
CA GLN A 95 2.62 14.97 13.19
C GLN A 95 2.46 14.38 14.59
#